data_AF-A0A432XWP7-F1
#
_entry.id   AF-A0A432XWP7-F1
#
_cell.length_a   1.000
_cell.length_b   1.000
_cell.length_c   1.000
_cell.angle_alpha   90.00
_cell.angle_beta   90.00
_cell.angle_gamma   90.00
#
_symmetry.space_group_name_H-M   'P 1'
#
loop_
_entity.id
_entity.type
_entity.pdbx_description
1 polymer ?
#
loop_
_entity_poly.entity_id
_entity_poly.type
_entity_poly.pdbx_seq_one_letter_code
_entity_poly.pdbx_strand_id
1 'polypeptide(L)'
;MKLENIMTNMFKKSLVALALAGVSTGAMAADISSSVTTVSNEYLEVNATAASNSISVTLNDEYTENDFLILTFPGENSVDLNNLTTSINVASQTVVVGFDDTSAECTNGTGTTGSETDPADSDTTCTNDYQSKGFTVDYVLSDVDVMGNTYVKYRVTNLGTSGSSTVGATIPFGSVTVNSSAIQGSSSFDVTYFARPNYENYNGSGEATETGVDPLDTADTAALFETGDQFALTVGATVFDETIDVEGNAYRKVFVGSTSDAGEFTLVDNAADFMLNATFESADVSVTGNNMFGWLADGDTDTAGFQYSGTFDTVTVDQVVFTGGATCGTPSHDANELMFSCDAIGQEVVTFNLNQQEVVQNGKFSISAVFNFSDGATTDPVEGSTETDAKAFGEWDINGSVTFIPYMPYSAQSVANEAGLAIDQIIYITNKNASGYGSGPMPGITVRYILEDGTEGTLSNADLGGVKADAGITKITGQVRQALFAAGLLTSSKKVALEVVVEEDPELIEIYSAYNVGGSDRGWVQNDSQRVYHPATNPQ
;
A
#
# COMPACT_ATOMS: atom_id res chain seq x y z
N MET A 1 58.24 31.06 48.34
CA MET A 1 57.87 29.82 47.61
C MET A 1 56.50 29.41 48.15
N LYS A 2 55.42 29.73 47.41
CA LYS A 2 54.03 29.65 47.85
C LYS A 2 53.49 28.24 47.62
N LEU A 3 53.41 27.43 48.67
CA LEU A 3 52.77 26.10 48.65
C LEU A 3 51.23 26.16 48.68
N GLU A 4 50.65 27.34 48.89
CA GLU A 4 49.20 27.48 49.16
C GLU A 4 48.32 27.40 47.91
N ASN A 5 48.84 27.61 46.69
CA ASN A 5 48.01 27.60 45.47
C ASN A 5 47.88 26.21 44.80
N ILE A 6 48.75 25.25 45.12
CA ILE A 6 48.70 23.90 44.51
C ILE A 6 47.67 23.02 45.21
N MET A 7 47.50 23.16 46.54
CA MET A 7 46.53 22.35 47.28
C MET A 7 45.07 22.76 47.01
N THR A 8 44.78 24.04 46.76
CA THR A 8 43.40 24.52 46.52
C THR A 8 42.84 24.03 45.19
N ASN A 9 43.67 23.85 44.17
CA ASN A 9 43.22 23.30 42.88
C ASN A 9 43.01 21.78 42.93
N MET A 10 43.82 21.02 43.68
CA MET A 10 43.56 19.58 43.88
C MET A 10 42.33 19.33 44.75
N PHE A 11 42.10 20.17 45.76
CA PHE A 11 40.92 20.05 46.62
C PHE A 11 39.64 20.42 45.88
N LYS A 12 39.65 21.44 45.02
CA LYS A 12 38.49 21.82 44.19
C LYS A 12 38.17 20.79 43.11
N LYS A 13 39.18 20.24 42.41
CA LYS A 13 38.98 19.16 41.43
C LYS A 13 38.47 17.87 42.08
N SER A 14 38.94 17.53 43.28
CA SER A 14 38.42 16.39 44.05
C SER A 14 37.02 16.65 44.61
N LEU A 15 36.69 17.89 44.99
CA LEU A 15 35.36 18.23 45.51
C LEU A 15 34.30 18.26 44.41
N VAL A 16 34.65 18.65 43.17
CA VAL A 16 33.74 18.56 42.02
C VAL A 16 33.51 17.09 41.63
N ALA A 17 34.54 16.24 41.66
CA ALA A 17 34.38 14.80 41.47
C ALA A 17 33.54 14.14 42.59
N LEU A 18 33.67 14.60 43.84
CA LEU A 18 32.90 14.09 44.98
C LEU A 18 31.46 14.65 45.06
N ALA A 19 31.23 15.85 44.51
CA ALA A 19 29.90 16.45 44.41
C ALA A 19 29.08 15.83 43.26
N LEU A 20 29.73 15.43 42.17
CA LEU A 20 29.13 14.60 41.11
C LEU A 20 28.79 13.18 41.61
N ALA A 21 29.62 12.61 42.50
CA ALA A 21 29.33 11.31 43.14
C ALA A 21 28.35 11.39 44.34
N GLY A 22 27.95 12.58 44.79
CA GLY A 22 27.26 12.77 46.07
C GLY A 22 25.79 13.20 46.00
N VAL A 23 25.29 13.64 44.83
CA VAL A 23 23.90 14.14 44.70
C VAL A 23 23.23 13.82 43.35
N SER A 24 23.67 12.80 42.62
CA SER A 24 22.98 12.31 41.41
C SER A 24 21.84 11.34 41.74
N THR A 25 20.96 11.69 42.70
CA THR A 25 19.66 11.01 42.79
C THR A 25 18.73 11.65 41.75
N GLY A 26 18.83 11.20 40.51
CA GLY A 26 17.93 11.62 39.43
C GLY A 26 18.56 11.52 38.05
N ALA A 27 18.26 10.41 37.37
CA ALA A 27 18.49 10.07 35.96
C ALA A 27 19.91 9.66 35.56
N MET A 28 20.13 8.35 35.32
CA MET A 28 21.19 7.83 34.45
C MET A 28 20.77 6.49 33.80
N ALA A 29 20.09 6.54 32.65
CA ALA A 29 20.01 5.43 31.71
C ALA A 29 21.30 5.44 30.87
N ALA A 30 21.98 4.33 30.64
CA ALA A 30 23.00 4.29 29.59
C ALA A 30 22.32 4.49 28.22
N ASP A 31 23.02 5.08 27.26
CA ASP A 31 22.50 5.28 25.90
C ASP A 31 22.88 4.05 25.06
N ILE A 32 21.89 3.22 24.73
CA ILE A 32 22.09 2.14 23.75
C ILE A 32 22.00 2.72 22.35
N SER A 33 23.08 2.55 21.59
CA SER A 33 23.13 2.95 20.19
C SER A 33 23.43 1.75 19.30
N SER A 34 22.61 1.63 18.26
CA SER A 34 22.81 0.77 17.10
C SER A 34 22.63 1.65 15.85
N SER A 35 23.40 1.40 14.80
CA SER A 35 22.94 1.84 13.48
C SER A 35 21.77 0.95 13.10
N VAL A 36 20.60 1.52 12.89
CA VAL A 36 19.41 0.74 12.49
C VAL A 36 19.66 0.10 11.12
N THR A 37 19.37 -1.19 10.99
CA THR A 37 19.34 -1.87 9.68
C THR A 37 17.93 -1.79 9.11
N THR A 38 17.72 -1.09 8.00
CA THR A 38 16.42 -1.13 7.30
C THR A 38 16.32 -2.43 6.50
N VAL A 39 15.21 -3.16 6.67
CA VAL A 39 14.98 -4.46 6.03
C VAL A 39 13.56 -4.53 5.45
N SER A 40 13.42 -4.95 4.21
CA SER A 40 12.10 -5.13 3.60
C SER A 40 11.37 -6.34 4.19
N ASN A 41 10.04 -6.30 4.26
CA ASN A 41 9.22 -7.45 4.62
C ASN A 41 9.45 -8.64 3.68
N GLU A 42 9.65 -8.38 2.40
CA GLU A 42 9.88 -9.37 1.36
C GLU A 42 11.22 -10.10 1.55
N TYR A 43 12.29 -9.37 1.89
CA TYR A 43 13.58 -9.99 2.26
C TYR A 43 13.42 -11.00 3.41
N LEU A 44 12.64 -10.64 4.43
CA LEU A 44 12.41 -11.50 5.59
C LEU A 44 11.62 -12.76 5.24
N GLU A 45 10.83 -12.76 4.17
CA GLU A 45 10.09 -13.93 3.70
C GLU A 45 11.01 -14.96 3.03
N VAL A 46 11.97 -14.50 2.23
CA VAL A 46 12.87 -15.37 1.45
C VAL A 46 14.20 -15.66 2.14
N ASN A 47 14.54 -14.93 3.21
CA ASN A 47 15.73 -15.20 4.03
C ASN A 47 15.33 -15.67 5.43
N ALA A 48 15.91 -16.77 5.91
CA ALA A 48 15.60 -17.30 7.24
C ALA A 48 16.12 -16.43 8.39
N THR A 49 17.16 -15.61 8.15
CA THR A 49 17.79 -14.78 9.16
C THR A 49 18.26 -13.44 8.60
N ALA A 50 18.41 -12.44 9.48
CA ALA A 50 18.97 -11.13 9.17
C ALA A 50 20.06 -10.75 10.19
N ALA A 51 21.20 -10.22 9.72
CA ALA A 51 22.27 -9.76 10.60
C ALA A 51 22.07 -8.30 11.00
N SER A 52 22.17 -8.01 12.31
CA SER A 52 22.11 -6.64 12.81
C SER A 52 23.44 -5.92 12.58
N ASN A 53 23.42 -4.59 12.63
CA ASN A 53 24.63 -3.84 12.88
C ASN A 53 25.16 -4.07 14.30
N SER A 54 26.33 -3.51 14.61
CA SER A 54 26.91 -3.60 15.95
C SER A 54 26.11 -2.81 16.97
N ILE A 55 25.88 -3.44 18.11
CA ILE A 55 25.27 -2.89 19.33
C ILE A 55 26.39 -2.29 20.17
N SER A 56 26.19 -1.05 20.59
CA SER A 56 27.08 -0.40 21.55
C SER A 56 26.30 0.35 22.62
N VAL A 57 26.86 0.42 23.81
CA VAL A 57 26.23 1.14 24.93
C VAL A 57 27.22 2.15 25.49
N THR A 58 26.83 3.41 25.53
CA THR A 58 27.58 4.47 26.20
C THR A 58 27.09 4.60 27.63
N LEU A 59 27.98 4.30 28.57
CA LEU A 59 27.67 4.30 29.99
C LEU A 59 27.44 5.73 30.48
N ASN A 60 26.30 6.00 31.09
CA ASN A 60 26.03 7.32 31.67
C ASN A 60 26.28 7.36 33.19
N ASP A 61 26.56 6.22 33.84
CA ASP A 61 26.85 6.14 35.28
C ASP A 61 28.20 5.46 35.60
N GLU A 62 28.59 5.50 36.88
CA GLU A 62 29.74 4.79 37.43
C GLU A 62 29.39 3.32 37.72
N TYR A 63 30.18 2.41 37.15
CA TYR A 63 30.03 0.97 37.36
C TYR A 63 31.15 0.46 38.26
N THR A 64 30.79 -0.48 39.12
CA THR A 64 31.69 -1.17 40.02
C THR A 64 31.99 -2.59 39.55
N GLU A 65 33.07 -3.17 40.05
CA GLU A 65 33.37 -4.57 39.78
C GLU A 65 32.24 -5.47 40.29
N ASN A 66 31.82 -6.40 39.44
CA ASN A 66 30.70 -7.33 39.57
C ASN A 66 29.32 -6.79 39.20
N ASP A 67 29.18 -5.52 38.81
CA ASP A 67 27.91 -5.04 38.26
C ASP A 67 27.57 -5.74 36.95
N PHE A 68 26.26 -5.86 36.70
CA PHE A 68 25.71 -6.57 35.57
C PHE A 68 25.18 -5.63 34.50
N LEU A 69 25.39 -6.01 33.25
CA LEU A 69 24.86 -5.35 32.07
C LEU A 69 23.99 -6.37 31.34
N ILE A 70 22.76 -6.01 31.02
CA ILE A 70 21.79 -6.91 30.40
C ILE A 70 21.31 -6.32 29.09
N LEU A 71 21.34 -7.13 28.04
CA LEU A 71 20.66 -6.89 26.77
C LEU A 71 19.48 -7.84 26.67
N THR A 72 18.31 -7.34 26.25
CA THR A 72 17.10 -8.13 26.07
C THR A 72 16.56 -7.94 24.66
N PHE A 73 16.22 -9.06 24.01
CA PHE A 73 15.73 -9.17 22.65
C PHE A 73 14.34 -9.80 22.65
N PRO A 74 13.36 -9.26 21.91
CA PRO A 74 12.00 -9.80 21.85
C PRO A 74 11.97 -11.27 21.39
N GLY A 75 11.18 -12.10 22.08
CA GLY A 75 10.92 -13.48 21.69
C GLY A 75 11.99 -14.52 22.09
N GLU A 76 11.54 -15.77 22.18
CA GLU A 76 12.34 -16.90 22.64
C GLU A 76 13.09 -17.48 21.45
N ASN A 77 14.42 -17.66 21.60
CA ASN A 77 15.29 -18.15 20.53
C ASN A 77 15.15 -17.33 19.22
N SER A 78 14.78 -16.05 19.33
CA SER A 78 14.64 -15.14 18.19
C SER A 78 15.99 -14.71 17.63
N VAL A 79 17.07 -14.87 18.40
CA VAL A 79 18.38 -14.30 18.11
C VAL A 79 19.51 -15.32 18.33
N ASP A 80 20.43 -15.39 17.39
CA ASP A 80 21.74 -16.03 17.53
C ASP A 80 22.76 -15.02 18.08
N LEU A 81 23.31 -15.36 19.24
CA LEU A 81 24.21 -14.56 20.05
C LEU A 81 25.69 -14.85 19.78
N ASN A 82 26.02 -15.77 18.85
CA ASN A 82 27.41 -16.20 18.58
C ASN A 82 28.33 -15.06 18.09
N ASN A 83 27.75 -13.99 17.54
CA ASN A 83 28.48 -12.80 17.07
C ASN A 83 28.70 -11.75 18.18
N LEU A 84 28.15 -11.96 19.38
CA LEU A 84 28.45 -11.12 20.53
C LEU A 84 29.83 -11.42 21.10
N THR A 85 30.51 -10.38 21.54
CA THR A 85 31.84 -10.50 22.16
C THR A 85 31.70 -11.08 23.56
N THR A 86 32.47 -12.12 23.88
CA THR A 86 32.41 -12.79 25.20
C THR A 86 33.28 -12.12 26.27
N SER A 87 34.31 -11.36 25.87
CA SER A 87 35.15 -10.56 26.77
C SER A 87 35.55 -9.27 26.06
N ILE A 88 35.08 -8.14 26.60
CA ILE A 88 35.21 -6.82 26.00
C ILE A 88 36.18 -6.01 26.85
N ASN A 89 37.34 -5.65 26.27
CA ASN A 89 38.28 -4.73 26.89
C ASN A 89 37.99 -3.31 26.42
N VAL A 90 37.36 -2.52 27.28
CA VAL A 90 37.10 -1.11 27.05
C VAL A 90 38.36 -0.34 27.45
N ALA A 91 39.04 0.24 26.46
CA ALA A 91 40.18 1.10 26.73
C ALA A 91 39.73 2.38 27.47
N SER A 92 40.64 3.00 28.22
CA SER A 92 40.43 4.36 28.73
C SER A 92 40.23 5.33 27.56
N GLN A 93 39.19 6.15 27.62
CA GLN A 93 38.82 7.11 26.58
C GLN A 93 38.87 8.53 27.15
N THR A 94 39.28 9.51 26.36
CA THR A 94 39.09 10.91 26.74
C THR A 94 37.65 11.28 26.43
N VAL A 95 36.85 11.51 27.47
CA VAL A 95 35.45 11.93 27.32
C VAL A 95 35.42 13.45 27.37
N VAL A 96 35.05 14.06 26.24
CA VAL A 96 34.80 15.50 26.17
C VAL A 96 33.35 15.72 26.56
N VAL A 97 33.11 16.07 27.82
CA VAL A 97 31.76 16.47 28.24
C VAL A 97 31.49 17.83 27.60
N GLY A 98 30.48 17.89 26.73
CA GLY A 98 30.11 19.13 26.03
C GLY A 98 29.96 20.29 27.00
N PHE A 99 30.47 21.47 26.61
CA PHE A 99 30.44 22.67 27.43
C PHE A 99 29.03 22.94 27.94
N ASP A 100 28.87 22.97 29.26
CA ASP A 100 27.72 23.64 29.86
C ASP A 100 27.85 25.14 29.56
N ASP A 101 27.17 25.58 28.50
CA ASP A 101 27.12 26.97 27.99
C ASP A 101 26.52 27.95 29.02
N THR A 102 26.22 27.50 30.25
CA THR A 102 25.71 28.35 31.32
C THR A 102 26.78 28.96 32.23
N SER A 103 28.06 28.54 32.12
CA SER A 103 29.13 29.18 32.90
C SER A 103 29.64 30.47 32.25
N ALA A 104 28.93 31.57 32.52
CA ALA A 104 29.33 32.96 32.20
C ALA A 104 30.69 33.40 32.79
N GLU A 105 31.43 32.49 33.44
CA GLU A 105 32.77 32.72 33.98
C GLU A 105 33.89 32.52 32.94
N CYS A 106 33.62 31.91 31.78
CA CYS A 106 34.61 31.81 30.70
C CYS A 106 34.73 33.08 29.83
N THR A 107 33.92 34.12 30.06
CA THR A 107 33.82 35.30 29.18
C THR A 107 34.26 36.64 29.80
N ASN A 108 35.05 36.66 30.87
CA ASN A 108 35.55 37.93 31.45
C ASN A 108 37.07 38.07 31.43
N GLY A 109 37.61 38.12 30.21
CA GLY A 109 38.87 38.80 29.90
C GLY A 109 38.63 40.17 29.25
N THR A 110 37.71 40.99 29.77
CA THR A 110 37.54 42.37 29.27
C THR A 110 38.66 43.28 29.81
N GLY A 111 39.68 43.46 28.97
CA GLY A 111 40.45 44.70 28.79
C GLY A 111 40.87 45.51 30.01
N THR A 112 42.14 45.39 30.38
CA THR A 112 42.94 46.55 30.82
C THR A 112 44.23 46.59 30.04
N THR A 113 44.33 47.59 29.17
CA THR A 113 45.53 48.02 28.46
C THR A 113 46.58 48.50 29.46
N GLY A 114 47.49 47.60 29.85
CA GLY A 114 48.65 47.91 30.65
C GLY A 114 49.83 47.09 30.16
N SER A 115 50.72 47.77 29.42
CA SER A 115 51.98 47.27 28.90
C SER A 115 52.87 46.68 30.00
N GLU A 116 53.00 45.36 30.03
CA GLU A 116 54.20 44.68 30.49
C GLU A 116 54.29 43.31 29.79
N THR A 117 55.44 43.07 29.16
CA THR A 117 55.78 41.83 28.45
C THR A 117 55.97 40.69 29.46
N ASP A 118 54.94 39.86 29.64
CA ASP A 118 55.05 38.57 30.33
C ASP A 118 54.98 37.44 29.28
N PRO A 119 55.81 36.39 29.37
CA PRO A 119 55.93 35.39 28.33
C PRO A 119 54.82 34.35 28.45
N ALA A 120 54.03 34.22 27.38
CA ALA A 120 53.31 33.01 26.98
C ALA A 120 52.74 32.15 28.12
N ASP A 121 51.64 32.59 28.73
CA ASP A 121 50.73 31.68 29.43
C ASP A 121 49.69 31.18 28.42
N SER A 122 49.90 29.96 27.92
CA SER A 122 49.18 29.35 26.80
C SER A 122 48.18 28.29 27.24
N ASP A 123 47.60 28.40 28.44
CA ASP A 123 46.76 27.33 29.00
C ASP A 123 45.47 27.87 29.62
N THR A 124 44.50 28.23 28.78
CA THR A 124 43.12 28.55 29.20
C THR A 124 42.09 28.04 28.18
N THR A 125 42.20 26.76 27.81
CA THR A 125 41.04 26.00 27.34
C THR A 125 40.44 25.29 28.54
N CYS A 126 39.31 25.80 29.05
CA CYS A 126 38.54 25.15 30.11
C CYS A 126 37.78 23.92 29.56
N THR A 127 38.49 22.94 29.02
CA THR A 127 37.90 21.62 28.77
C THR A 127 38.01 20.81 30.05
N ASN A 128 36.87 20.44 30.64
CA ASN A 128 36.82 19.42 31.68
C ASN A 128 36.95 18.05 31.02
N ASP A 129 38.11 17.79 30.41
CA ASP A 129 38.42 16.48 29.85
C ASP A 129 38.62 15.51 31.02
N TYR A 130 37.71 14.56 31.19
CA TYR A 130 37.90 13.43 32.10
C TYR A 130 38.31 12.21 31.29
N GLN A 131 39.31 11.48 31.78
CA GLN A 131 39.66 10.17 31.22
C GLN A 131 38.78 9.11 31.86
N SER A 132 38.02 8.40 31.04
CA SER A 132 37.27 7.25 31.50
C SER A 132 38.23 6.15 31.96
N LYS A 133 37.83 5.36 32.94
CA LYS A 133 38.55 4.16 33.35
C LYS A 133 38.46 3.15 32.21
N GLY A 134 39.58 2.49 31.92
CA GLY A 134 39.51 1.26 31.14
C GLY A 134 38.90 0.15 32.01
N PHE A 135 38.15 -0.78 31.44
CA PHE A 135 37.59 -1.90 32.19
C PHE A 135 37.33 -3.10 31.28
N THR A 136 37.11 -4.26 31.89
CA THR A 136 36.75 -5.49 31.20
C THR A 136 35.32 -5.89 31.55
N VAL A 137 34.55 -6.28 30.54
CA VAL A 137 33.20 -6.81 30.66
C VAL A 137 33.17 -8.21 30.08
N ASP A 138 32.80 -9.20 30.90
CA ASP A 138 32.78 -10.61 30.50
C ASP A 138 31.35 -11.15 30.44
N TYR A 139 31.08 -11.97 29.44
CA TYR A 139 29.84 -12.72 29.30
C TYR A 139 29.66 -13.67 30.49
N VAL A 140 28.45 -13.67 31.04
CA VAL A 140 28.05 -14.56 32.15
C VAL A 140 27.19 -15.70 31.63
N LEU A 141 26.05 -15.36 31.01
CA LEU A 141 25.07 -16.31 30.49
C LEU A 141 24.11 -15.61 29.52
N SER A 142 23.33 -16.42 28.79
CA SER A 142 22.09 -16.04 28.14
C SER A 142 20.97 -16.98 28.56
N ASP A 143 19.74 -16.49 28.62
CA ASP A 143 18.55 -17.27 28.97
C ASP A 143 17.28 -16.59 28.42
N VAL A 144 16.12 -17.17 28.68
CA VAL A 144 14.80 -16.62 28.34
C VAL A 144 14.12 -16.10 29.61
N ASP A 145 13.58 -14.89 29.54
CA ASP A 145 12.85 -14.28 30.65
C ASP A 145 11.41 -14.82 30.77
N VAL A 146 10.69 -14.43 31.84
CA VAL A 146 9.31 -14.88 32.09
C VAL A 146 8.29 -14.38 31.06
N MET A 147 8.65 -13.36 30.27
CA MET A 147 7.85 -12.83 29.17
C MET A 147 8.19 -13.51 27.83
N GLY A 148 9.16 -14.42 27.83
CA GLY A 148 9.61 -15.12 26.63
C GLY A 148 10.63 -14.32 25.82
N ASN A 149 11.29 -13.31 26.36
CA ASN A 149 12.36 -12.59 25.67
C ASN A 149 13.72 -13.25 25.91
N THR A 150 14.57 -13.25 24.90
CA THR A 150 15.95 -13.71 25.06
C THR A 150 16.79 -12.60 25.71
N TYR A 151 17.53 -12.89 26.78
CA TYR A 151 18.44 -11.92 27.38
C TYR A 151 19.88 -12.44 27.47
N VAL A 152 20.83 -11.51 27.44
CA VAL A 152 22.26 -11.76 27.58
C VAL A 152 22.79 -10.95 28.74
N LYS A 153 23.53 -11.61 29.63
CA LYS A 153 24.05 -11.03 30.84
C LYS A 153 25.58 -10.97 30.79
N TYR A 154 26.08 -9.78 31.04
CA TYR A 154 27.49 -9.45 31.15
C TYR A 154 27.83 -8.99 32.57
N ARG A 155 29.10 -9.09 32.96
CA ARG A 155 29.61 -8.62 34.25
C ARG A 155 30.87 -7.78 34.07
N VAL A 156 30.96 -6.66 34.78
CA VAL A 156 32.22 -5.91 34.92
C VAL A 156 33.18 -6.73 35.79
N THR A 157 34.28 -7.21 35.23
CA THR A 157 35.22 -8.11 35.95
C THR A 157 36.52 -7.46 36.36
N ASN A 158 36.88 -6.34 35.75
CA ASN A 158 38.10 -5.62 36.10
C ASN A 158 37.92 -4.12 35.83
N LEU A 159 38.21 -3.29 36.82
CA LEU A 159 38.32 -1.84 36.67
C LEU A 159 39.79 -1.45 36.60
N GLY A 160 40.16 -0.80 35.51
CA GLY A 160 41.49 -0.26 35.29
C GLY A 160 41.89 0.73 36.38
N THR A 161 43.21 0.79 36.63
CA THR A 161 43.79 1.67 37.66
C THR A 161 44.02 3.11 37.19
N SER A 162 43.83 3.37 35.89
CA SER A 162 43.92 4.69 35.25
C SER A 162 42.54 5.18 34.83
N GLY A 163 42.31 6.50 34.91
CA GLY A 163 41.01 7.14 34.69
C GLY A 163 40.26 7.39 35.99
N SER A 164 39.25 8.27 35.96
CA SER A 164 38.49 8.66 37.16
C SER A 164 37.09 8.06 37.25
N SER A 165 36.48 7.67 36.14
CA SER A 165 35.10 7.19 36.09
C SER A 165 34.83 6.27 34.88
N THR A 166 33.84 5.38 34.92
CA THR A 166 33.36 4.62 33.74
C THR A 166 32.38 5.41 32.88
N VAL A 167 31.88 6.55 33.37
CA VAL A 167 30.95 7.43 32.65
C VAL A 167 31.55 7.88 31.30
N GLY A 168 30.73 7.85 30.26
CA GLY A 168 31.07 8.17 28.88
C GLY A 168 31.84 7.08 28.13
N ALA A 169 32.16 5.94 28.78
CA ALA A 169 32.80 4.84 28.08
C ALA A 169 31.79 4.07 27.20
N THR A 170 32.18 3.78 25.97
CA THR A 170 31.37 2.96 25.04
C THR A 170 31.79 1.50 25.08
N ILE A 171 30.84 0.60 25.29
CA ILE A 171 31.01 -0.86 25.26
C ILE A 171 30.52 -1.39 23.91
N PRO A 172 31.40 -1.94 23.04
CA PRO A 172 30.99 -2.56 21.78
C PRO A 172 30.64 -4.04 21.99
N PHE A 173 29.35 -4.35 22.09
CA PHE A 173 28.89 -5.72 22.34
C PHE A 173 29.04 -6.65 21.13
N GLY A 174 29.14 -6.09 19.92
CA GLY A 174 29.16 -6.86 18.66
C GLY A 174 27.79 -6.82 17.98
N SER A 175 27.50 -7.77 17.10
CA SER A 175 26.20 -7.85 16.42
C SER A 175 25.48 -9.15 16.78
N VAL A 176 24.22 -9.25 16.34
CA VAL A 176 23.43 -10.47 16.46
C VAL A 176 22.87 -10.87 15.09
N THR A 177 22.50 -12.13 14.95
CA THR A 177 21.73 -12.61 13.80
C THR A 177 20.33 -12.95 14.29
N VAL A 178 19.30 -12.34 13.74
CA VAL A 178 17.91 -12.52 14.18
C VAL A 178 17.18 -13.41 13.19
N ASN A 179 16.32 -14.31 13.68
CA ASN A 179 15.44 -15.12 12.84
C ASN A 179 14.39 -14.21 12.20
N SER A 180 14.22 -14.29 10.89
CA SER A 180 13.33 -13.38 10.17
C SER A 180 11.88 -13.46 10.65
N SER A 181 11.41 -14.64 11.06
CA SER A 181 10.08 -14.84 11.64
C SER A 181 9.84 -14.08 12.96
N ALA A 182 10.90 -13.65 13.65
CA ALA A 182 10.80 -12.81 14.85
C ALA A 182 10.69 -11.31 14.52
N ILE A 183 11.02 -10.90 13.29
CA ILE A 183 10.95 -9.53 12.79
C ILE A 183 9.67 -9.32 11.96
N GLN A 184 9.26 -10.32 11.18
CA GLN A 184 8.10 -10.26 10.28
C GLN A 184 6.84 -9.75 10.97
N GLY A 185 6.13 -8.84 10.30
CA GLY A 185 4.87 -8.27 10.79
C GLY A 185 5.01 -7.22 11.89
N SER A 186 6.23 -6.88 12.31
CA SER A 186 6.52 -5.79 13.25
C SER A 186 7.20 -4.63 12.52
N SER A 187 6.87 -3.39 12.88
CA SER A 187 7.51 -2.19 12.29
C SER A 187 8.98 -2.01 12.72
N SER A 188 9.36 -2.56 13.87
CA SER A 188 10.72 -2.57 14.37
C SER A 188 11.02 -3.81 15.21
N PHE A 189 12.31 -4.17 15.29
CA PHE A 189 12.83 -5.15 16.24
C PHE A 189 13.86 -4.47 17.14
N ASP A 190 13.45 -4.22 18.39
CA ASP A 190 14.19 -3.38 19.31
C ASP A 190 14.99 -4.21 20.31
N VAL A 191 16.21 -3.80 20.62
CA VAL A 191 16.99 -4.31 21.76
C VAL A 191 16.82 -3.37 22.94
N THR A 192 16.63 -3.96 24.12
CA THR A 192 16.58 -3.21 25.38
C THR A 192 17.87 -3.43 26.16
N TYR A 193 18.46 -2.36 26.69
CA TYR A 193 19.58 -2.41 27.63
C TYR A 193 19.13 -1.95 29.02
N PHE A 194 19.63 -2.62 30.05
CA PHE A 194 19.59 -2.12 31.42
C PHE A 194 20.76 -2.67 32.23
N ALA A 195 21.07 -2.02 33.36
CA ALA A 195 22.12 -2.44 34.27
C ALA A 195 21.52 -2.90 35.60
N ARG A 196 22.28 -3.72 36.34
CA ARG A 196 21.93 -4.11 37.71
C ARG A 196 23.19 -4.13 38.58
N PRO A 197 23.12 -3.70 39.84
CA PRO A 197 24.26 -3.77 40.74
C PRO A 197 24.58 -5.23 41.11
N ASN A 198 25.81 -5.45 41.60
CA ASN A 198 26.31 -6.79 41.91
C ASN A 198 25.50 -7.60 42.95
N TYR A 199 24.71 -6.94 43.80
CA TYR A 199 23.85 -7.56 44.80
C TYR A 199 22.48 -7.96 44.25
N GLU A 200 22.10 -7.44 43.08
CA GLU A 200 20.83 -7.74 42.42
C GLU A 200 21.04 -8.67 41.22
N ASN A 201 20.94 -9.97 41.47
CA ASN A 201 21.11 -10.96 40.40
C ASN A 201 19.85 -11.01 39.52
N TYR A 202 19.87 -10.35 38.35
CA TYR A 202 18.83 -10.55 37.33
C TYR A 202 18.75 -12.03 36.92
N ASN A 203 17.57 -12.62 37.12
CA ASN A 203 17.25 -14.04 36.89
C ASN A 203 16.14 -14.24 35.85
N GLY A 204 15.84 -13.22 35.03
CA GLY A 204 14.78 -13.28 34.02
C GLY A 204 13.36 -13.10 34.56
N SER A 205 13.14 -12.81 35.84
CA SER A 205 11.78 -12.60 36.39
C SER A 205 11.18 -11.23 36.09
N GLY A 206 11.95 -10.28 35.54
CA GLY A 206 11.53 -8.90 35.29
C GLY A 206 11.26 -8.07 36.56
N GLU A 207 11.15 -8.70 37.73
CA GLU A 207 10.98 -8.03 39.01
C GLU A 207 12.34 -7.77 39.67
N ALA A 208 12.59 -6.51 40.02
CA ALA A 208 13.61 -6.17 41.00
C ALA A 208 13.28 -6.93 42.30
N THR A 209 14.22 -7.69 42.84
CA THR A 209 13.95 -8.49 44.05
C THR A 209 13.83 -7.63 45.31
N GLU A 210 14.08 -6.33 45.21
CA GLU A 210 13.99 -5.38 46.32
C GLU A 210 12.94 -4.28 46.05
N THR A 211 12.22 -3.88 47.11
CA THR A 211 11.10 -2.92 47.08
C THR A 211 11.52 -1.44 46.89
N GLY A 212 12.65 -1.18 46.25
CA GLY A 212 13.15 0.16 45.93
C GLY A 212 13.44 0.26 44.44
N VAL A 213 13.09 1.39 43.82
CA VAL A 213 13.49 1.67 42.43
C VAL A 213 14.99 1.93 42.47
N ASP A 214 15.79 0.91 42.14
CA ASP A 214 17.24 1.09 41.99
C ASP A 214 17.48 2.02 40.79
N PRO A 215 18.25 3.11 40.93
CA PRO A 215 18.52 4.04 39.83
C PRO A 215 19.19 3.38 38.60
N LEU A 216 19.78 2.18 38.74
CA LEU A 216 20.33 1.40 37.62
C LEU A 216 19.27 0.65 36.79
N ASP A 217 18.02 0.59 37.25
CA ASP A 217 16.92 -0.16 36.62
C ASP A 217 16.18 0.61 35.51
N THR A 218 16.73 1.71 35.02
CA THR A 218 16.17 2.39 33.85
C THR A 218 16.61 1.67 32.59
N ALA A 219 15.65 1.07 31.90
CA ALA A 219 15.85 0.47 30.59
C ALA A 219 15.95 1.56 29.50
N ASP A 220 16.83 1.32 28.54
CA ASP A 220 16.94 2.09 27.30
C ASP A 220 16.77 1.17 26.09
N THR A 221 16.25 1.68 24.99
CA THR A 221 15.86 0.87 23.83
C THR A 221 16.39 1.44 22.53
N ALA A 222 16.91 0.58 21.65
CA ALA A 222 17.31 0.95 20.30
C ALA A 222 16.79 -0.05 19.27
N ALA A 223 16.38 0.45 18.10
CA ALA A 223 15.98 -0.40 16.99
C ALA A 223 17.22 -1.08 16.38
N LEU A 224 17.18 -2.41 16.27
CA LEU A 224 18.15 -3.16 15.46
C LEU A 224 17.70 -3.21 14.00
N PHE A 225 16.40 -3.35 13.80
CA PHE A 225 15.77 -3.40 12.49
C PHE A 225 14.55 -2.48 12.44
N GLU A 226 14.41 -1.79 11.32
CA GLU A 226 13.16 -1.13 10.90
C GLU A 226 12.66 -1.82 9.63
N THR A 227 11.37 -2.11 9.58
CA THR A 227 10.76 -2.84 8.46
C THR A 227 9.84 -1.97 7.62
N GLY A 228 9.62 -2.40 6.37
CA GLY A 228 8.65 -1.79 5.48
C GLY A 228 8.46 -2.64 4.22
N ASP A 229 7.46 -2.28 3.42
CA ASP A 229 7.16 -2.96 2.16
C ASP A 229 8.10 -2.44 1.06
N GLN A 230 8.77 -3.34 0.37
CA GLN A 230 9.65 -3.00 -0.73
C GLN A 230 8.87 -2.67 -1.99
N PHE A 231 7.82 -3.45 -2.29
CA PHE A 231 7.08 -3.31 -3.53
C PHE A 231 5.77 -2.56 -3.35
N ALA A 232 5.44 -1.72 -4.32
CA ALA A 232 4.17 -1.01 -4.32
C ALA A 232 3.62 -0.84 -5.74
N LEU A 233 2.29 -0.84 -5.83
CA LEU A 233 1.55 -0.44 -7.02
C LEU A 233 1.02 0.98 -6.81
N THR A 234 1.19 1.86 -7.79
CA THR A 234 0.59 3.20 -7.78
C THR A 234 -0.21 3.44 -9.05
N VAL A 235 -1.32 4.17 -8.93
CA VAL A 235 -2.14 4.60 -10.07
C VAL A 235 -1.68 6.00 -10.47
N GLY A 236 -1.47 6.19 -11.77
CA GLY A 236 -1.02 7.44 -12.38
C GLY A 236 -2.11 8.51 -12.43
N ALA A 237 -1.82 9.58 -13.15
CA ALA A 237 -2.78 10.68 -13.32
C ALA A 237 -3.84 10.34 -14.37
N THR A 238 -3.49 9.49 -15.34
CA THR A 238 -4.39 8.99 -16.37
C THR A 238 -5.06 7.72 -15.85
N VAL A 239 -6.39 7.71 -15.80
CA VAL A 239 -7.21 6.56 -15.42
C VAL A 239 -8.29 6.38 -16.49
N PHE A 240 -8.95 5.22 -16.53
CA PHE A 240 -10.09 5.04 -17.43
C PHE A 240 -11.20 6.02 -17.06
N ASP A 241 -11.58 6.90 -17.99
CA ASP A 241 -12.56 7.97 -17.74
C ASP A 241 -13.43 8.30 -18.95
N GLU A 242 -13.40 7.46 -19.99
CA GLU A 242 -14.19 7.70 -21.19
C GLU A 242 -15.68 7.38 -21.02
N THR A 243 -16.50 8.14 -21.76
CA THR A 243 -17.95 7.96 -21.80
C THR A 243 -18.35 7.08 -22.96
N ILE A 244 -19.05 5.97 -22.67
CA ILE A 244 -19.59 5.07 -23.69
C ILE A 244 -20.72 5.76 -24.43
N ASP A 245 -20.65 5.78 -25.77
CA ASP A 245 -21.63 6.45 -26.61
C ASP A 245 -22.81 5.53 -26.97
N VAL A 246 -24.01 5.90 -26.53
CA VAL A 246 -25.28 5.24 -26.89
C VAL A 246 -25.99 5.91 -28.06
N GLU A 247 -25.55 7.08 -28.51
CA GLU A 247 -26.27 7.86 -29.51
C GLU A 247 -26.16 7.26 -30.93
N GLY A 248 -27.28 7.28 -31.66
CA GLY A 248 -27.33 6.94 -33.07
C GLY A 248 -26.92 5.50 -33.38
N ASN A 249 -25.93 5.35 -34.27
CA ASN A 249 -25.46 4.03 -34.74
C ASN A 249 -24.32 3.45 -33.89
N ALA A 250 -23.79 4.22 -32.92
CA ALA A 250 -22.71 3.78 -32.04
C ALA A 250 -23.17 2.65 -31.11
N TYR A 251 -24.33 2.81 -30.45
CA TYR A 251 -24.94 1.82 -29.54
C TYR A 251 -23.92 1.06 -28.67
N ARG A 252 -23.12 1.79 -27.88
CA ARG A 252 -22.12 1.25 -26.95
C ARG A 252 -20.97 0.50 -27.63
N LYS A 253 -20.56 0.95 -28.82
CA LYS A 253 -19.41 0.37 -29.56
C LYS A 253 -18.22 1.32 -29.69
N VAL A 254 -18.41 2.59 -29.30
CA VAL A 254 -17.40 3.65 -29.28
C VAL A 254 -17.57 4.49 -28.03
N PHE A 255 -16.57 5.32 -27.73
CA PHE A 255 -16.69 6.39 -26.75
C PHE A 255 -17.17 7.68 -27.41
N VAL A 256 -17.56 8.67 -26.61
CA VAL A 256 -17.97 9.99 -27.10
C VAL A 256 -16.77 10.74 -27.68
N GLY A 257 -16.59 10.63 -29.00
CA GLY A 257 -15.53 11.34 -29.73
C GLY A 257 -14.18 10.63 -29.79
N SER A 258 -14.06 9.43 -29.22
CA SER A 258 -12.86 8.58 -29.28
C SER A 258 -13.23 7.09 -29.45
N THR A 259 -12.22 6.25 -29.69
CA THR A 259 -12.38 4.78 -29.72
C THR A 259 -11.42 4.09 -28.77
N SER A 260 -10.75 4.85 -27.92
CA SER A 260 -9.65 4.39 -27.08
C SER A 260 -9.69 5.09 -25.74
N ASP A 261 -9.44 4.33 -24.68
CA ASP A 261 -9.23 4.87 -23.34
C ASP A 261 -7.96 4.25 -22.74
N ALA A 262 -7.30 4.95 -21.82
CA ALA A 262 -6.03 4.52 -21.24
C ALA A 262 -5.99 4.69 -19.73
N GLY A 263 -5.37 3.74 -19.04
CA GLY A 263 -5.05 3.81 -17.62
C GLY A 263 -3.54 3.68 -17.41
N GLU A 264 -2.98 4.57 -16.60
CA GLU A 264 -1.56 4.60 -16.25
C GLU A 264 -1.36 4.06 -14.84
N PHE A 265 -0.42 3.13 -14.66
CA PHE A 265 0.01 2.64 -13.36
C PHE A 265 1.53 2.58 -13.28
N THR A 266 2.07 2.42 -12.08
CA THR A 266 3.51 2.26 -11.88
C THR A 266 3.75 1.20 -10.82
N LEU A 267 4.50 0.18 -11.22
CA LEU A 267 5.11 -0.78 -10.31
C LEU A 267 6.36 -0.11 -9.73
N VAL A 268 6.50 -0.14 -8.41
CA VAL A 268 7.58 0.53 -7.67
C VAL A 268 8.36 -0.50 -6.87
N ASP A 269 9.67 -0.40 -6.94
CA ASP A 269 10.62 -1.11 -6.08
C ASP A 269 11.40 -0.09 -5.25
N ASN A 270 11.12 -0.05 -3.95
CA ASN A 270 11.76 0.83 -2.97
C ASN A 270 13.03 0.21 -2.38
N ALA A 271 13.67 -0.77 -3.05
CA ALA A 271 14.91 -1.42 -2.58
C ALA A 271 15.98 -0.44 -2.08
N ALA A 272 16.07 0.77 -2.65
CA ALA A 272 17.03 1.79 -2.24
C ALA A 272 16.82 2.33 -0.81
N ASP A 273 15.62 2.18 -0.25
CA ASP A 273 15.29 2.57 1.12
C ASP A 273 15.72 1.49 2.15
N PHE A 274 16.04 0.28 1.66
CA PHE A 274 16.37 -0.88 2.48
C PHE A 274 17.83 -1.31 2.32
N MET A 275 18.51 -1.53 3.45
CA MET A 275 19.84 -2.15 3.44
C MET A 275 19.79 -3.63 3.05
N LEU A 276 18.70 -4.31 3.45
CA LEU A 276 18.41 -5.71 3.13
C LEU A 276 17.08 -5.77 2.36
N ASN A 277 17.13 -6.16 1.09
CA ASN A 277 15.99 -6.18 0.18
C ASN A 277 15.92 -7.51 -0.60
N ALA A 278 14.72 -7.89 -1.04
CA ALA A 278 14.50 -9.01 -1.94
C ALA A 278 14.81 -8.61 -3.39
N THR A 279 15.07 -9.62 -4.23
CA THR A 279 15.25 -9.42 -5.67
C THR A 279 13.91 -9.53 -6.37
N PHE A 280 13.49 -8.49 -7.09
CA PHE A 280 12.29 -8.53 -7.93
C PHE A 280 12.45 -9.54 -9.07
N GLU A 281 11.42 -10.38 -9.30
CA GLU A 281 11.38 -11.34 -10.40
C GLU A 281 10.30 -10.98 -11.43
N SER A 282 9.06 -10.76 -10.97
CA SER A 282 7.95 -10.34 -11.81
C SER A 282 6.81 -9.73 -10.99
N ALA A 283 5.84 -9.12 -11.67
CA ALA A 283 4.58 -8.69 -11.07
C ALA A 283 3.41 -9.21 -11.91
N ASP A 284 2.55 -10.03 -11.31
CA ASP A 284 1.28 -10.44 -11.91
C ASP A 284 0.23 -9.37 -11.58
N VAL A 285 -0.16 -8.61 -12.60
CA VAL A 285 -1.09 -7.48 -12.50
C VAL A 285 -2.48 -7.94 -12.91
N SER A 286 -3.47 -7.53 -12.12
CA SER A 286 -4.88 -7.77 -12.38
C SER A 286 -5.64 -6.45 -12.47
N VAL A 287 -6.32 -6.23 -13.60
CA VAL A 287 -7.33 -5.18 -13.76
C VAL A 287 -8.70 -5.83 -13.68
N THR A 288 -9.51 -5.43 -12.71
CA THR A 288 -10.82 -6.01 -12.41
C THR A 288 -11.94 -5.02 -12.67
N GLY A 289 -13.08 -5.52 -13.15
CA GLY A 289 -14.29 -4.75 -13.37
C GLY A 289 -15.44 -5.67 -13.79
N ASN A 290 -16.58 -5.61 -13.10
CA ASN A 290 -17.70 -6.53 -13.34
C ASN A 290 -18.21 -6.47 -14.78
N ASN A 291 -18.01 -7.55 -15.54
CA ASN A 291 -18.33 -7.69 -16.96
C ASN A 291 -17.67 -6.63 -17.87
N MET A 292 -16.54 -6.05 -17.47
CA MET A 292 -15.88 -4.98 -18.24
C MET A 292 -15.02 -5.48 -19.40
N PHE A 293 -14.75 -6.80 -19.49
CA PHE A 293 -13.88 -7.38 -20.51
C PHE A 293 -14.60 -8.37 -21.44
N GLY A 294 -15.90 -8.61 -21.24
CA GLY A 294 -16.69 -9.53 -22.07
C GLY A 294 -16.87 -9.09 -23.54
N TRP A 295 -16.44 -7.88 -23.90
CA TRP A 295 -16.46 -7.34 -25.27
C TRP A 295 -15.17 -7.61 -26.05
N LEU A 296 -14.12 -8.09 -25.37
CA LEU A 296 -12.88 -8.48 -26.03
C LEU A 296 -13.18 -9.68 -26.92
N ALA A 297 -12.81 -9.58 -28.20
CA ALA A 297 -13.14 -10.58 -29.20
C ALA A 297 -11.85 -11.13 -29.82
N ASP A 298 -11.85 -12.43 -30.13
CA ASP A 298 -10.72 -13.04 -30.82
C ASP A 298 -10.77 -12.64 -32.29
N GLY A 299 -9.79 -11.85 -32.72
CA GLY A 299 -9.76 -11.28 -34.06
C GLY A 299 -9.33 -12.26 -35.15
N ASP A 300 -8.85 -13.45 -34.77
CA ASP A 300 -8.56 -14.58 -35.65
C ASP A 300 -9.29 -15.83 -35.13
N THR A 301 -9.73 -16.69 -36.04
CA THR A 301 -10.38 -17.98 -35.70
C THR A 301 -9.38 -19.13 -35.62
N ASP A 302 -8.09 -18.83 -35.51
CA ASP A 302 -7.04 -19.82 -35.48
C ASP A 302 -6.93 -20.55 -34.12
N THR A 303 -6.04 -21.52 -34.03
CA THR A 303 -5.83 -22.31 -32.80
C THR A 303 -4.73 -21.73 -31.89
N ALA A 304 -4.23 -20.52 -32.15
CA ALA A 304 -3.02 -19.98 -31.52
C ALA A 304 -3.27 -19.18 -30.23
N GLY A 305 -4.37 -19.45 -29.53
CA GLY A 305 -4.77 -18.67 -28.35
C GLY A 305 -5.43 -17.35 -28.73
N PHE A 306 -5.92 -16.61 -27.73
CA PHE A 306 -6.69 -15.39 -27.95
C PHE A 306 -5.81 -14.26 -28.50
N GLN A 307 -6.20 -13.68 -29.64
CA GLN A 307 -5.49 -12.56 -30.25
C GLN A 307 -6.25 -11.26 -30.00
N TYR A 308 -5.68 -10.39 -29.15
CA TYR A 308 -6.22 -9.04 -28.92
C TYR A 308 -6.04 -8.12 -30.12
N SER A 309 -5.20 -8.50 -31.07
CA SER A 309 -5.05 -7.83 -32.36
C SER A 309 -5.84 -8.58 -33.43
N GLY A 310 -6.68 -7.89 -34.20
CA GLY A 310 -7.28 -8.52 -35.37
C GLY A 310 -8.10 -7.58 -36.24
N THR A 311 -8.62 -8.14 -37.34
CA THR A 311 -9.40 -7.36 -38.32
C THR A 311 -10.88 -7.59 -38.12
N PHE A 312 -11.56 -6.58 -37.60
CA PHE A 312 -13.00 -6.59 -37.39
C PHE A 312 -13.68 -5.84 -38.55
N ASP A 313 -14.39 -6.60 -39.39
CA ASP A 313 -14.90 -6.17 -40.70
C ASP A 313 -13.81 -5.70 -41.67
N THR A 314 -13.35 -4.46 -41.53
CA THR A 314 -12.30 -3.84 -42.38
C THR A 314 -11.24 -3.05 -41.60
N VAL A 315 -11.31 -3.04 -40.27
CA VAL A 315 -10.41 -2.28 -39.40
C VAL A 315 -9.56 -3.24 -38.58
N THR A 316 -8.25 -3.10 -38.66
CA THR A 316 -7.32 -3.81 -37.76
C THR A 316 -7.18 -3.01 -36.47
N VAL A 317 -7.50 -3.62 -35.34
CA VAL A 317 -7.46 -3.01 -34.01
C VAL A 317 -6.68 -3.91 -33.07
N ASP A 318 -5.78 -3.30 -32.28
CA ASP A 318 -5.17 -3.93 -31.11
C ASP A 318 -6.00 -3.55 -29.89
N GLN A 319 -6.91 -4.43 -29.45
CA GLN A 319 -7.90 -4.12 -28.41
C GLN A 319 -7.29 -3.81 -27.05
N VAL A 320 -6.13 -4.39 -26.75
CA VAL A 320 -5.35 -4.14 -25.53
C VAL A 320 -3.92 -3.83 -25.94
N VAL A 321 -3.44 -2.64 -25.60
CA VAL A 321 -2.07 -2.20 -25.90
C VAL A 321 -1.39 -1.77 -24.62
N PHE A 322 -0.19 -2.30 -24.38
CA PHE A 322 0.69 -1.82 -23.32
C PHE A 322 1.74 -0.88 -23.91
N THR A 323 1.89 0.28 -23.32
CA THR A 323 2.97 1.21 -23.63
C THR A 323 3.62 1.69 -22.35
N GLY A 324 4.94 1.50 -22.23
CA GLY A 324 5.67 1.88 -21.03
C GLY A 324 7.11 1.39 -21.03
N GLY A 325 7.72 1.42 -19.85
CA GLY A 325 9.11 1.01 -19.63
C GLY A 325 9.29 -0.45 -19.22
N ALA A 326 8.26 -1.06 -18.65
CA ALA A 326 8.20 -2.47 -18.29
C ALA A 326 7.73 -3.34 -19.48
N THR A 327 8.24 -4.56 -19.53
CA THR A 327 7.85 -5.54 -20.54
C THR A 327 6.74 -6.44 -19.99
N CYS A 328 5.49 -5.99 -20.14
CA CYS A 328 4.34 -6.81 -19.78
C CYS A 328 4.05 -7.85 -20.87
N GLY A 329 3.85 -9.08 -20.45
CA GLY A 329 3.52 -10.22 -21.31
C GLY A 329 2.11 -10.15 -21.88
N THR A 330 1.78 -11.15 -22.70
CA THR A 330 0.45 -11.26 -23.31
C THR A 330 -0.63 -11.39 -22.23
N PRO A 331 -1.70 -10.57 -22.27
CA PRO A 331 -2.73 -10.64 -21.26
C PRO A 331 -3.63 -11.87 -21.45
N SER A 332 -4.29 -12.28 -20.38
CA SER A 332 -5.42 -13.21 -20.36
C SER A 332 -6.61 -12.51 -19.72
N HIS A 333 -7.83 -12.89 -20.10
CA HIS A 333 -9.02 -12.30 -19.48
C HIS A 333 -10.15 -13.30 -19.33
N ASP A 334 -11.05 -13.00 -18.40
CA ASP A 334 -12.43 -13.47 -18.42
C ASP A 334 -13.37 -12.25 -18.52
N ALA A 335 -14.67 -12.41 -18.24
CA ALA A 335 -15.60 -11.28 -18.32
C ALA A 335 -15.29 -10.14 -17.30
N ASN A 336 -14.69 -10.48 -16.16
CA ASN A 336 -14.53 -9.61 -15.00
C ASN A 336 -13.09 -9.16 -14.73
N GLU A 337 -12.10 -9.84 -15.30
CA GLU A 337 -10.71 -9.64 -14.99
C GLU A 337 -9.82 -9.73 -16.23
N LEU A 338 -8.83 -8.84 -16.31
CA LEU A 338 -7.71 -8.86 -17.26
C LEU A 338 -6.41 -9.02 -16.46
N MET A 339 -5.71 -10.13 -16.68
CA MET A 339 -4.46 -10.48 -16.00
C MET A 339 -3.28 -10.48 -16.96
N PHE A 340 -2.14 -9.96 -16.54
CA PHE A 340 -0.88 -10.01 -17.29
C PHE A 340 0.31 -9.95 -16.34
N SER A 341 1.47 -10.45 -16.78
CA SER A 341 2.70 -10.46 -15.96
C SER A 341 3.71 -9.47 -16.52
N CYS A 342 4.30 -8.63 -15.69
CA CYS A 342 5.36 -7.70 -16.07
C CYS A 342 6.69 -8.15 -15.44
N ASP A 343 7.74 -8.26 -16.26
CA ASP A 343 9.08 -8.73 -15.84
C ASP A 343 10.00 -7.58 -15.41
N ALA A 344 9.48 -6.37 -15.33
CA ALA A 344 10.22 -5.18 -14.95
C ALA A 344 9.37 -4.20 -14.14
N ILE A 345 10.06 -3.46 -13.27
CA ILE A 345 9.53 -2.34 -12.51
C ILE A 345 9.49 -1.10 -13.41
N GLY A 346 8.42 -0.33 -13.33
CA GLY A 346 8.29 0.88 -14.14
C GLY A 346 6.85 1.35 -14.26
N GLN A 347 6.75 2.48 -14.96
CA GLN A 347 5.46 3.04 -15.38
C GLN A 347 4.98 2.33 -16.63
N GLU A 348 3.69 1.99 -16.61
CA GLU A 348 2.96 1.35 -17.70
C GLU A 348 1.64 2.05 -17.98
N VAL A 349 1.25 2.02 -19.25
CA VAL A 349 -0.05 2.50 -19.71
C VAL A 349 -0.73 1.35 -20.45
N VAL A 350 -1.88 0.93 -19.93
CA VAL A 350 -2.78 0.00 -20.62
C VAL A 350 -3.84 0.79 -21.36
N THR A 351 -3.93 0.58 -22.67
CA THR A 351 -4.92 1.22 -23.55
C THR A 351 -5.92 0.19 -24.03
N PHE A 352 -7.21 0.49 -23.89
CA PHE A 352 -8.30 -0.27 -24.47
C PHE A 352 -8.79 0.40 -25.73
N ASN A 353 -8.73 -0.31 -26.87
CA ASN A 353 -9.27 0.14 -28.15
C ASN A 353 -10.54 -0.64 -28.47
N LEU A 354 -11.67 0.07 -28.61
CA LEU A 354 -12.95 -0.55 -28.94
C LEU A 354 -12.94 -1.03 -30.40
N ASN A 355 -13.35 -2.28 -30.62
CA ASN A 355 -13.36 -2.90 -31.95
C ASN A 355 -14.54 -2.45 -32.84
N GLN A 356 -15.42 -1.58 -32.32
CA GLN A 356 -16.60 -1.05 -33.00
C GLN A 356 -17.65 -2.10 -33.40
N GLN A 357 -17.53 -3.35 -32.91
CA GLN A 357 -18.46 -4.44 -33.20
C GLN A 357 -19.25 -4.83 -31.96
N GLU A 358 -18.54 -5.08 -30.86
CA GLU A 358 -19.09 -5.59 -29.61
C GLU A 358 -19.64 -4.49 -28.71
N VAL A 359 -20.68 -4.83 -27.95
CA VAL A 359 -21.31 -3.91 -26.98
C VAL A 359 -20.49 -3.87 -25.69
N VAL A 360 -19.97 -2.69 -25.35
CA VAL A 360 -19.19 -2.47 -24.13
C VAL A 360 -20.08 -2.17 -22.92
N GLN A 361 -19.62 -2.60 -21.74
CA GLN A 361 -20.27 -2.32 -20.46
C GLN A 361 -19.67 -1.08 -19.80
N ASN A 362 -20.53 -0.31 -19.11
CA ASN A 362 -20.08 0.77 -18.24
C ASN A 362 -19.82 0.20 -16.84
N GLY A 363 -18.92 0.81 -16.08
CA GLY A 363 -18.55 0.29 -14.76
C GLY A 363 -17.21 0.81 -14.27
N LYS A 364 -16.85 0.38 -13.07
CA LYS A 364 -15.62 0.78 -12.38
C LYS A 364 -14.52 -0.24 -12.64
N PHE A 365 -13.29 0.27 -12.71
CA PHE A 365 -12.09 -0.53 -12.75
C PHE A 365 -11.33 -0.45 -11.42
N SER A 366 -10.74 -1.56 -11.03
CA SER A 366 -9.72 -1.62 -9.99
C SER A 366 -8.48 -2.34 -10.50
N ILE A 367 -7.33 -2.02 -9.92
CA ILE A 367 -6.05 -2.65 -10.27
C ILE A 367 -5.33 -3.12 -9.00
N SER A 368 -4.79 -4.33 -9.03
CA SER A 368 -3.89 -4.87 -8.02
C SER A 368 -2.71 -5.58 -8.68
N ALA A 369 -1.69 -5.86 -7.90
CA ALA A 369 -0.51 -6.59 -8.35
C ALA A 369 -0.03 -7.56 -7.27
N VAL A 370 0.38 -8.75 -7.70
CA VAL A 370 1.15 -9.71 -6.90
C VAL A 370 2.60 -9.63 -7.37
N PHE A 371 3.48 -9.15 -6.49
CA PHE A 371 4.91 -9.10 -6.76
C PHE A 371 5.55 -10.42 -6.38
N ASN A 372 6.20 -11.06 -7.34
CA ASN A 372 7.01 -12.26 -7.15
C ASN A 372 8.47 -11.83 -6.98
N PHE A 373 9.13 -12.37 -5.96
CA PHE A 373 10.51 -12.00 -5.60
C PHE A 373 11.30 -13.20 -5.10
N SER A 374 12.62 -13.05 -5.04
CA SER A 374 13.54 -14.09 -4.58
C SER A 374 14.62 -13.55 -3.63
N ASP A 375 15.39 -14.47 -3.04
CA ASP A 375 16.62 -14.16 -2.32
C ASP A 375 17.80 -13.77 -3.25
N GLY A 376 17.60 -13.75 -4.57
CA GLY A 376 18.61 -13.42 -5.58
C GLY A 376 19.61 -14.54 -5.86
N ALA A 377 19.43 -15.74 -5.30
CA ALA A 377 20.32 -16.86 -5.54
C ALA A 377 20.15 -17.42 -6.96
N THR A 378 21.26 -17.66 -7.67
CA THR A 378 21.21 -18.21 -9.04
C THR A 378 20.87 -19.70 -9.12
N THR A 379 20.82 -20.39 -7.98
CA THR A 379 20.62 -21.85 -7.92
C THR A 379 19.73 -22.16 -6.74
N ASP A 380 18.56 -22.71 -7.02
CA ASP A 380 17.52 -23.00 -6.02
C ASP A 380 17.11 -21.73 -5.25
N PRO A 381 16.65 -20.66 -5.95
CA PRO A 381 16.21 -19.44 -5.29
C PRO A 381 15.07 -19.75 -4.32
N VAL A 382 15.09 -19.10 -3.16
CA VAL A 382 13.92 -19.06 -2.29
C VAL A 382 13.00 -17.98 -2.84
N GLU A 383 11.82 -18.38 -3.28
CA GLU A 383 10.82 -17.50 -3.88
C GLU A 383 9.74 -17.13 -2.85
N GLY A 384 9.22 -15.91 -2.99
CA GLY A 384 8.12 -15.38 -2.19
C GLY A 384 7.20 -14.51 -3.04
N SER A 385 6.06 -14.13 -2.47
CA SER A 385 5.11 -13.26 -3.17
C SER A 385 4.34 -12.36 -2.21
N THR A 386 4.13 -11.10 -2.60
CA THR A 386 3.33 -10.15 -1.83
C THR A 386 2.24 -9.53 -2.72
N GLU A 387 1.03 -9.43 -2.19
CA GLU A 387 -0.11 -8.85 -2.88
C GLU A 387 -0.34 -7.41 -2.42
N THR A 388 -0.58 -6.52 -3.38
CA THR A 388 -1.00 -5.14 -3.09
C THR A 388 -2.52 -5.03 -2.99
N ASP A 389 -2.98 -4.14 -2.12
CA ASP A 389 -4.39 -3.77 -2.06
C ASP A 389 -4.90 -3.26 -3.42
N ALA A 390 -6.12 -3.64 -3.78
CA ALA A 390 -6.79 -3.15 -4.97
C ALA A 390 -7.00 -1.63 -4.93
N LYS A 391 -6.56 -0.93 -5.98
CA LYS A 391 -6.66 0.53 -6.15
C LYS A 391 -7.70 0.86 -7.22
N ALA A 392 -8.42 1.96 -7.04
CA ALA A 392 -9.36 2.44 -8.06
C ALA A 392 -8.60 2.85 -9.33
N PHE A 393 -9.06 2.36 -10.49
CA PHE A 393 -8.40 2.53 -11.77
C PHE A 393 -9.29 3.20 -12.82
N GLY A 394 -10.22 4.04 -12.35
CA GLY A 394 -11.16 4.77 -13.20
C GLY A 394 -12.53 4.10 -13.33
N GLU A 395 -13.37 4.70 -14.17
CA GLU A 395 -14.69 4.20 -14.51
C GLU A 395 -15.10 4.63 -15.92
N TRP A 396 -15.77 3.74 -16.64
CA TRP A 396 -16.53 4.12 -17.83
C TRP A 396 -17.96 4.45 -17.41
N ASP A 397 -18.40 5.64 -17.76
CA ASP A 397 -19.81 6.01 -17.68
C ASP A 397 -20.48 5.83 -19.06
N ILE A 398 -21.72 6.28 -19.17
CA ILE A 398 -22.53 6.11 -20.37
C ILE A 398 -23.39 7.36 -20.55
N ASN A 399 -23.42 7.90 -21.77
CA ASN A 399 -24.23 9.08 -22.11
C ASN A 399 -25.71 8.73 -22.35
N GLY A 400 -26.28 7.84 -21.54
CA GLY A 400 -27.68 7.46 -21.66
C GLY A 400 -28.19 6.55 -20.55
N SER A 401 -29.49 6.26 -20.60
CA SER A 401 -30.18 5.38 -19.67
C SER A 401 -30.28 3.99 -20.24
N VAL A 402 -29.77 2.99 -19.52
CA VAL A 402 -29.95 1.57 -19.84
C VAL A 402 -30.88 0.94 -18.81
N THR A 403 -31.88 0.21 -19.26
CA THR A 403 -32.75 -0.58 -18.38
C THR A 403 -32.95 -1.97 -18.95
N PHE A 404 -32.68 -2.96 -18.12
CA PHE A 404 -32.87 -4.36 -18.46
C PHE A 404 -34.25 -4.85 -18.00
N ILE A 405 -34.99 -5.40 -18.94
CA ILE A 405 -36.25 -6.10 -18.76
C ILE A 405 -35.93 -7.59 -18.93
N PRO A 406 -35.79 -8.35 -17.83
CA PRO A 406 -35.24 -9.71 -17.86
C PRO A 406 -36.10 -10.69 -18.63
N TYR A 407 -37.40 -10.40 -18.76
CA TYR A 407 -38.35 -11.26 -19.45
C TYR A 407 -39.62 -10.49 -19.85
N MET A 408 -39.97 -10.55 -21.14
CA MET A 408 -41.24 -10.08 -21.68
C MET A 408 -41.85 -11.14 -22.63
N PRO A 409 -43.06 -11.66 -22.38
CA PRO A 409 -43.70 -12.61 -23.29
C PRO A 409 -44.36 -11.92 -24.48
N TYR A 410 -44.23 -12.51 -25.67
CA TYR A 410 -44.87 -12.07 -26.91
C TYR A 410 -45.71 -13.19 -27.52
N SER A 411 -46.87 -12.84 -28.09
CA SER A 411 -47.65 -13.79 -28.90
C SER A 411 -47.09 -13.92 -30.30
N ALA A 412 -47.28 -15.09 -30.90
CA ALA A 412 -47.11 -15.28 -32.34
C ALA A 412 -47.98 -14.26 -33.12
N GLN A 413 -47.47 -13.77 -34.23
CA GLN A 413 -48.18 -12.92 -35.18
C GLN A 413 -48.06 -13.50 -36.59
N SER A 414 -49.12 -13.32 -37.36
CA SER A 414 -49.21 -13.73 -38.77
C SER A 414 -49.15 -12.53 -39.71
N VAL A 415 -49.53 -11.35 -39.22
CA VAL A 415 -49.52 -10.09 -39.96
C VAL A 415 -49.05 -8.93 -39.09
N ALA A 416 -48.51 -7.90 -39.74
CA ALA A 416 -48.18 -6.65 -39.05
C ALA A 416 -49.45 -6.04 -38.44
N ASN A 417 -49.34 -5.53 -37.21
CA ASN A 417 -50.45 -4.91 -36.47
C ASN A 417 -51.62 -5.84 -36.12
N GLU A 418 -51.38 -7.14 -36.01
CA GLU A 418 -52.41 -8.09 -35.58
C GLU A 418 -52.99 -7.70 -34.20
N ALA A 419 -54.31 -7.52 -34.14
CA ALA A 419 -55.04 -7.12 -32.95
C ALA A 419 -55.66 -8.34 -32.23
N GLY A 420 -55.89 -8.23 -30.92
CA GLY A 420 -56.55 -9.28 -30.14
C GLY A 420 -55.66 -10.49 -29.86
N LEU A 421 -54.34 -10.27 -29.74
CA LEU A 421 -53.39 -11.32 -29.40
C LEU A 421 -53.62 -11.83 -27.98
N ALA A 422 -53.24 -13.08 -27.72
CA ALA A 422 -53.40 -13.70 -26.41
C ALA A 422 -52.52 -13.07 -25.32
N ILE A 423 -51.44 -12.40 -25.72
CA ILE A 423 -50.44 -11.76 -24.85
C ILE A 423 -50.21 -10.32 -25.32
N ASP A 424 -50.50 -9.36 -24.46
CA ASP A 424 -50.22 -7.95 -24.67
C ASP A 424 -49.15 -7.46 -23.70
N GLN A 425 -48.24 -6.64 -24.20
CA GLN A 425 -47.15 -6.05 -23.42
C GLN A 425 -47.52 -4.62 -23.03
N ILE A 426 -46.86 -4.08 -22.03
CA ILE A 426 -46.90 -2.67 -21.64
C ILE A 426 -45.45 -2.28 -21.39
N ILE A 427 -44.97 -1.28 -22.13
CA ILE A 427 -43.62 -0.73 -21.98
C ILE A 427 -43.75 0.78 -22.14
N TYR A 428 -43.53 1.49 -21.04
CA TYR A 428 -43.58 2.94 -20.96
C TYR A 428 -42.22 3.48 -20.54
N ILE A 429 -41.77 4.50 -21.26
CA ILE A 429 -40.62 5.31 -20.88
C ILE A 429 -41.19 6.60 -20.32
N THR A 430 -40.87 6.91 -19.07
CA THR A 430 -41.16 8.21 -18.46
C THR A 430 -39.89 9.02 -18.52
N ASN A 431 -39.95 10.16 -19.18
CA ASN A 431 -38.90 11.14 -19.21
C ASN A 431 -39.29 12.33 -18.33
N LYS A 432 -38.53 12.54 -17.26
CA LYS A 432 -38.76 13.56 -16.24
C LYS A 432 -38.17 14.91 -16.61
N ASN A 433 -37.58 15.08 -17.79
CA ASN A 433 -37.10 16.37 -18.27
C ASN A 433 -38.27 17.35 -18.46
N ALA A 434 -38.68 17.99 -17.37
CA ALA A 434 -39.85 18.85 -17.31
C ALA A 434 -39.66 20.15 -18.12
N SER A 435 -38.42 20.54 -18.39
CA SER A 435 -38.06 21.64 -19.30
C SER A 435 -38.34 21.33 -20.77
N GLY A 436 -38.42 20.05 -21.13
CA GLY A 436 -38.47 19.59 -22.50
C GLY A 436 -37.18 19.90 -23.27
N TYR A 437 -37.15 19.53 -24.55
CA TYR A 437 -35.97 19.66 -25.41
C TYR A 437 -35.89 20.98 -26.19
N GLY A 438 -36.93 21.83 -26.11
CA GLY A 438 -37.00 23.06 -26.89
C GLY A 438 -36.87 22.78 -28.40
N SER A 439 -35.85 23.36 -29.05
CA SER A 439 -35.48 23.07 -30.45
C SER A 439 -34.35 22.06 -30.60
N GLY A 440 -33.86 21.49 -29.49
CA GLY A 440 -32.84 20.46 -29.47
C GLY A 440 -33.37 19.10 -29.93
N PRO A 441 -32.47 18.14 -30.20
CA PRO A 441 -32.87 16.78 -30.54
C PRO A 441 -33.55 16.11 -29.34
N MET A 442 -34.65 15.39 -29.60
CA MET A 442 -35.29 14.55 -28.60
C MET A 442 -34.54 13.20 -28.51
N PRO A 443 -34.45 12.59 -27.31
CA PRO A 443 -33.72 11.34 -27.10
C PRO A 443 -34.24 10.21 -27.98
N GLY A 444 -33.33 9.60 -28.73
CA GLY A 444 -33.58 8.32 -29.39
C GLY A 444 -33.83 7.21 -28.38
N ILE A 445 -34.55 6.21 -28.85
CA ILE A 445 -34.79 4.96 -28.14
C ILE A 445 -34.27 3.85 -29.03
N THR A 446 -33.46 2.96 -28.45
CA THR A 446 -32.95 1.75 -29.08
C THR A 446 -33.23 0.58 -28.15
N VAL A 447 -33.51 -0.60 -28.71
CA VAL A 447 -33.83 -1.79 -27.91
C VAL A 447 -33.01 -2.98 -28.39
N ARG A 448 -32.11 -3.50 -27.55
CA ARG A 448 -31.52 -4.82 -27.77
C ARG A 448 -32.48 -5.89 -27.27
N TYR A 449 -32.66 -6.95 -28.03
CA TYR A 449 -33.45 -8.12 -27.65
C TYR A 449 -32.54 -9.33 -27.47
N ILE A 450 -32.90 -10.21 -26.55
CA ILE A 450 -32.24 -11.50 -26.30
C ILE A 450 -33.33 -12.56 -26.19
N LEU A 451 -33.24 -13.61 -27.00
CA LEU A 451 -34.17 -14.75 -27.03
C LEU A 451 -33.73 -15.86 -26.07
N GLU A 452 -34.65 -16.78 -25.76
CA GLU A 452 -34.37 -17.93 -24.88
C GLU A 452 -33.27 -18.87 -25.40
N ASP A 453 -33.01 -18.87 -26.71
CA ASP A 453 -31.93 -19.64 -27.34
C ASP A 453 -30.59 -18.89 -27.39
N GLY A 454 -30.52 -17.69 -26.80
CA GLY A 454 -29.34 -16.82 -26.81
C GLY A 454 -29.23 -15.93 -28.06
N THR A 455 -30.12 -16.07 -29.05
CA THR A 455 -30.12 -15.19 -30.22
C THR A 455 -30.42 -13.76 -29.78
N GLU A 456 -29.61 -12.82 -30.26
CA GLU A 456 -29.77 -11.41 -29.94
C GLU A 456 -29.68 -10.50 -31.16
N GLY A 457 -30.02 -9.24 -30.96
CA GLY A 457 -29.90 -8.19 -31.97
C GLY A 457 -30.43 -6.87 -31.44
N THR A 458 -30.31 -5.83 -32.27
CA THR A 458 -30.66 -4.47 -31.90
C THR A 458 -31.75 -3.93 -32.83
N LEU A 459 -32.78 -3.33 -32.24
CA LEU A 459 -33.81 -2.56 -32.91
C LEU A 459 -33.43 -1.08 -32.80
N SER A 460 -32.95 -0.51 -33.90
CA SER A 460 -32.56 0.90 -33.97
C SER A 460 -33.77 1.81 -33.76
N ASN A 461 -33.51 3.09 -33.50
CA ASN A 461 -34.58 4.08 -33.43
C ASN A 461 -35.46 4.11 -34.71
N ALA A 462 -34.86 3.86 -35.88
CA ALA A 462 -35.58 3.77 -37.14
C ALA A 462 -36.48 2.53 -37.21
N ASP A 463 -36.04 1.37 -36.72
CA ASP A 463 -36.85 0.14 -36.65
C ASP A 463 -38.08 0.32 -35.75
N LEU A 464 -37.94 1.15 -34.71
CA LEU A 464 -39.03 1.54 -33.81
C LEU A 464 -39.91 2.67 -34.39
N GLY A 465 -39.76 3.00 -35.68
CA GLY A 465 -40.54 4.02 -36.37
C GLY A 465 -40.15 5.45 -36.01
N GLY A 466 -38.93 5.67 -35.51
CA GLY A 466 -38.42 6.98 -35.10
C GLY A 466 -39.04 7.50 -33.80
N VAL A 467 -39.58 6.62 -32.96
CA VAL A 467 -40.17 7.02 -31.67
C VAL A 467 -39.11 7.67 -30.78
N LYS A 468 -39.42 8.81 -30.19
CA LYS A 468 -38.51 9.56 -29.30
C LYS A 468 -39.06 9.58 -27.88
N ALA A 469 -38.18 9.55 -26.89
CA ALA A 469 -38.56 9.68 -25.48
C ALA A 469 -38.76 11.16 -25.13
N ASP A 470 -39.88 11.75 -25.56
CA ASP A 470 -40.22 13.14 -25.21
C ASP A 470 -40.60 13.27 -23.72
N ALA A 471 -40.64 14.50 -23.22
CA ALA A 471 -41.04 14.81 -21.86
C ALA A 471 -42.42 14.20 -21.51
N GLY A 472 -42.49 13.50 -20.38
CA GLY A 472 -43.68 12.75 -19.96
C GLY A 472 -43.60 11.26 -20.30
N ILE A 473 -44.73 10.65 -20.63
CA ILE A 473 -44.83 9.19 -20.79
C ILE A 473 -44.92 8.82 -22.28
N THR A 474 -43.93 8.09 -22.76
CA THR A 474 -43.87 7.54 -24.12
C THR A 474 -44.15 6.03 -24.10
N LYS A 475 -45.17 5.58 -24.85
CA LYS A 475 -45.48 4.16 -25.02
C LYS A 475 -44.74 3.59 -26.23
N ILE A 476 -43.91 2.57 -26.02
CA ILE A 476 -43.13 1.91 -27.08
C ILE A 476 -43.58 0.48 -27.41
N THR A 477 -44.56 -0.05 -26.67
CA THR A 477 -45.03 -1.43 -26.81
C THR A 477 -45.37 -1.84 -28.24
N GLY A 478 -46.09 -0.98 -28.97
CA GLY A 478 -46.53 -1.29 -30.33
C GLY A 478 -45.34 -1.37 -31.28
N GLN A 479 -44.43 -0.42 -31.15
CA GLN A 479 -43.23 -0.24 -31.94
C GLN A 479 -42.27 -1.41 -31.75
N VAL A 480 -41.96 -1.78 -30.50
CA VAL A 480 -41.09 -2.93 -30.19
C VAL A 480 -41.67 -4.22 -30.76
N ARG A 481 -42.97 -4.49 -30.55
CA ARG A 481 -43.63 -5.68 -31.10
C ARG A 481 -43.60 -5.71 -32.62
N GLN A 482 -43.89 -4.59 -33.28
CA GLN A 482 -43.86 -4.49 -34.74
C GLN A 482 -42.45 -4.72 -35.28
N ALA A 483 -41.43 -4.14 -34.65
CA ALA A 483 -40.04 -4.30 -35.04
C ALA A 483 -39.57 -5.76 -34.86
N LEU A 484 -39.90 -6.41 -33.74
CA LEU A 484 -39.61 -7.83 -33.52
C LEU A 484 -40.31 -8.73 -34.54
N PHE A 485 -41.57 -8.44 -34.90
CA PHE A 485 -42.27 -9.17 -35.96
C PHE A 485 -41.64 -8.94 -37.34
N ALA A 486 -41.27 -7.70 -37.67
CA ALA A 486 -40.60 -7.35 -38.92
C ALA A 486 -39.24 -8.05 -39.06
N ALA A 487 -38.53 -8.24 -37.94
CA ALA A 487 -37.32 -9.06 -37.86
C ALA A 487 -37.57 -10.58 -37.94
N GLY A 488 -38.83 -11.01 -38.12
CA GLY A 488 -39.22 -12.42 -38.24
C GLY A 488 -39.23 -13.19 -36.91
N LEU A 489 -39.06 -12.50 -35.78
CA LEU A 489 -38.84 -13.14 -34.48
C LEU A 489 -40.15 -13.60 -33.82
N LEU A 490 -41.31 -13.08 -34.24
CA LEU A 490 -42.62 -13.38 -33.64
C LEU A 490 -43.47 -14.34 -34.47
N THR A 491 -42.87 -15.26 -35.23
CA THR A 491 -43.60 -16.35 -35.93
C THR A 491 -44.17 -17.40 -34.98
N SER A 492 -43.68 -17.44 -33.74
CA SER A 492 -44.19 -18.24 -32.63
C SER A 492 -44.21 -17.41 -31.34
N SER A 493 -45.05 -17.79 -30.38
CA SER A 493 -45.05 -17.15 -29.06
C SER A 493 -43.77 -17.49 -28.31
N LYS A 494 -43.11 -16.49 -27.73
CA LYS A 494 -41.82 -16.66 -27.06
C LYS A 494 -41.58 -15.61 -26.00
N LYS A 495 -40.54 -15.84 -25.20
CA LYS A 495 -40.03 -14.90 -24.21
C LYS A 495 -38.85 -14.14 -24.79
N VAL A 496 -38.78 -12.85 -24.51
CA VAL A 496 -37.72 -11.96 -24.98
C VAL A 496 -37.25 -11.11 -23.81
N ALA A 497 -35.97 -11.13 -23.49
CA ALA A 497 -35.37 -10.13 -22.63
C ALA A 497 -35.05 -8.89 -23.46
N LEU A 498 -35.21 -7.70 -22.87
CA LEU A 498 -35.01 -6.43 -23.57
C LEU A 498 -34.05 -5.58 -22.77
N GLU A 499 -33.05 -5.02 -23.43
CA GLU A 499 -32.27 -3.91 -22.91
C GLU A 499 -32.75 -2.66 -23.65
N VAL A 500 -33.42 -1.76 -22.92
CA VAL A 500 -33.94 -0.51 -23.47
C VAL A 500 -32.94 0.58 -23.16
N VAL A 501 -32.42 1.21 -24.22
CA VAL A 501 -31.48 2.32 -24.14
C VAL A 501 -32.16 3.60 -24.60
N VAL A 502 -32.04 4.64 -23.78
CA VAL A 502 -32.54 5.98 -24.08
C VAL A 502 -31.36 6.94 -24.04
N GLU A 503 -31.21 7.76 -25.08
CA GLU A 503 -30.16 8.78 -25.24
C GLU A 503 -30.43 9.99 -24.31
N GLU A 504 -30.55 9.73 -23.01
CA GLU A 504 -30.84 10.74 -21.98
C GLU A 504 -30.32 10.27 -20.62
N ASP A 505 -30.02 11.24 -19.75
CA ASP A 505 -29.58 11.04 -18.37
C ASP A 505 -30.44 9.97 -17.65
N PRO A 506 -29.81 8.91 -17.08
CA PRO A 506 -30.51 7.87 -16.34
C PRO A 506 -31.33 8.39 -15.15
N GLU A 507 -31.01 9.53 -14.56
CA GLU A 507 -31.82 10.12 -13.49
C GLU A 507 -33.18 10.65 -13.99
N LEU A 508 -33.24 11.00 -15.27
CA LEU A 508 -34.45 11.53 -15.91
C LEU A 508 -35.33 10.43 -16.50
N ILE A 509 -34.82 9.21 -16.66
CA ILE A 509 -35.54 8.11 -17.31
C ILE A 509 -36.05 7.10 -16.27
N GLU A 510 -37.33 6.74 -16.40
CA GLU A 510 -37.92 5.58 -15.71
C GLU A 510 -38.62 4.70 -16.72
N ILE A 511 -38.34 3.40 -16.69
CA ILE A 511 -39.03 2.44 -17.56
C ILE A 511 -39.96 1.58 -16.73
N TYR A 512 -41.23 1.58 -17.13
CA TYR A 512 -42.25 0.70 -16.59
C TYR A 512 -42.54 -0.41 -17.60
N SER A 513 -42.55 -1.66 -17.11
CA SER A 513 -42.87 -2.80 -17.96
C SER A 513 -43.83 -3.81 -17.29
N ALA A 514 -44.79 -4.32 -18.06
CA ALA A 514 -45.79 -5.30 -17.61
C ALA A 514 -46.35 -6.09 -18.80
N TYR A 515 -47.11 -7.14 -18.54
CA TYR A 515 -47.84 -7.87 -19.58
C TYR A 515 -49.18 -8.43 -19.08
N ASN A 516 -50.07 -8.69 -20.04
CA ASN A 516 -51.39 -9.28 -19.86
C ASN A 516 -51.51 -10.56 -20.70
N VAL A 517 -52.08 -11.62 -20.12
CA VAL A 517 -52.39 -12.88 -20.83
C VAL A 517 -53.88 -13.17 -20.70
N GLY A 518 -54.61 -13.17 -21.82
CA GLY A 518 -56.03 -13.54 -21.85
C GLY A 518 -56.97 -12.57 -21.12
N GLY A 519 -56.64 -11.28 -21.05
CA GLY A 519 -57.47 -10.23 -20.46
C GLY A 519 -57.36 -10.10 -18.94
N SER A 520 -56.45 -10.82 -18.30
CA SER A 520 -56.11 -10.69 -16.88
C SER A 520 -54.69 -10.13 -16.76
N ASP A 521 -54.55 -8.95 -16.15
CA ASP A 521 -53.24 -8.40 -15.78
C ASP A 521 -52.58 -9.36 -14.78
N ARG A 522 -51.46 -9.99 -15.17
CA ARG A 522 -50.90 -11.12 -14.41
C ARG A 522 -49.41 -10.98 -14.06
N GLY A 523 -48.71 -9.96 -14.53
CA GLY A 523 -47.30 -9.80 -14.18
C GLY A 523 -46.81 -8.37 -14.30
N TRP A 524 -46.43 -7.79 -13.15
CA TRP A 524 -45.39 -6.77 -13.13
C TRP A 524 -44.07 -7.45 -13.48
N VAL A 525 -43.28 -6.85 -14.37
CA VAL A 525 -41.91 -7.28 -14.62
C VAL A 525 -41.01 -6.35 -13.84
N GLN A 526 -40.19 -6.90 -12.96
CA GLN A 526 -39.21 -6.11 -12.23
C GLN A 526 -38.09 -5.77 -13.21
N ASN A 527 -37.88 -4.47 -13.40
CA ASN A 527 -36.82 -3.94 -14.23
C ASN A 527 -35.60 -3.66 -13.34
N ASP A 528 -34.41 -3.92 -13.86
CA ASP A 528 -33.18 -3.42 -13.28
C ASP A 528 -32.89 -2.07 -13.95
N SER A 529 -33.40 -0.97 -13.37
CA SER A 529 -32.85 0.35 -13.69
C SER A 529 -31.54 0.49 -12.94
N GLN A 530 -30.42 0.30 -13.63
CA GLN A 530 -29.12 0.67 -13.08
C GLN A 530 -29.11 2.19 -12.93
N ARG A 531 -29.09 2.69 -11.68
CA ARG A 531 -28.72 4.07 -11.42
C ARG A 531 -27.21 4.15 -11.54
N VAL A 532 -26.72 4.72 -12.63
CA VAL A 532 -25.30 5.12 -12.72
C VAL A 532 -25.12 6.26 -11.73
N TYR A 533 -24.27 6.05 -10.74
CA TYR A 533 -23.97 7.04 -9.71
C TYR A 533 -23.09 8.13 -10.34
N HIS A 534 -23.57 9.35 -10.48
CA HIS A 534 -22.69 10.48 -10.76
C HIS A 534 -21.91 10.81 -9.47
N PRO A 535 -20.56 10.80 -9.49
CA PRO A 535 -19.81 11.45 -8.44
C PRO A 535 -20.21 12.92 -8.43
N ALA A 536 -20.71 13.41 -7.28
CA ALA A 536 -21.04 14.81 -7.11
C ALA A 536 -19.86 15.65 -7.59
N THR A 537 -20.08 16.46 -8.63
CA THR A 537 -19.12 17.47 -9.04
C THR A 537 -18.83 18.31 -7.80
N ASN A 538 -17.59 18.21 -7.31
CA ASN A 538 -17.15 18.96 -6.15
C ASN A 538 -17.34 20.45 -6.52
N PRO A 539 -18.23 21.21 -5.84
CA PRO A 539 -18.33 22.63 -6.12
C PRO A 539 -16.98 23.24 -5.69
N GLN A 540 -16.21 23.73 -6.67
CA GLN A 540 -15.06 24.58 -6.38
C GLN A 540 -15.47 25.82 -5.60
#